data_AF-A0A519VWK0-F1
#
_entry.id   AF-A0A519VWK0-F1
#
_cell.length_a   1.000
_cell.length_b   1.000
_cell.length_c   1.000
_cell.angle_alpha   90.00
_cell.angle_beta   90.00
_cell.angle_gamma   90.00
#
_symmetry.space_group_name_H-M   'P 1'
#
loop_
_entity.id
_entity.type
_entity.pdbx_description
1 polymer ?
#
loop_
_entity_poly.entity_id
_entity_poly.type
_entity_poly.pdbx_seq_one_letter_code
_entity_poly.pdbx_strand_id
1 'polypeptide(L)'
;VIPNDYPEMDVSKVNIYLIENSPELLGPMSPQAQQKSKEFLIKMGVQVMNDTRVLGYDGHTLSLQDKAPILSSTVIWSAGVKGVVLPGLDQAEVVRGGRLKTDTQNLVVGYQNIYAIGDVAAIIDEATPNGHPGVAPAAIQQGHHLAKNLINIKENKPLEKFKYFDKGSMATVGRNKAVVDIGKIRFQGVFAWFTWMFVHLMTLVGFRNKIIVFVNWVWSYFSYDRGTRLIIRTFAKDRSVDYRAEVPSVKEVH
;
A
#
# COMPACT_ATOMS: atom_id res chain seq x y z
N VAL A 1 3.41 20.02 13.40
CA VAL A 1 4.15 20.12 12.11
C VAL A 1 3.58 21.28 11.33
N ILE A 2 2.42 21.18 10.68
CA ILE A 2 1.89 22.29 9.85
C ILE A 2 1.76 23.62 10.62
N PRO A 3 1.13 23.71 11.81
CA PRO A 3 1.03 24.98 12.53
C PRO A 3 2.36 25.53 13.05
N ASN A 4 3.36 24.66 13.23
CA ASN A 4 4.68 25.06 13.74
C ASN A 4 5.59 25.53 12.59
N ASP A 5 5.50 24.88 11.44
CA ASP A 5 6.39 25.12 10.29
C ASP A 5 5.80 26.19 9.34
N TYR A 6 4.48 26.37 9.34
CA TYR A 6 3.74 27.34 8.51
C TYR A 6 2.70 28.10 9.34
N PRO A 7 3.13 28.95 10.29
CA PRO A 7 2.21 29.70 11.15
C PRO A 7 1.27 30.65 10.37
N GLU A 8 1.66 31.07 9.17
CA GLU A 8 0.86 31.90 8.27
C GLU A 8 -0.25 31.14 7.54
N MET A 9 -0.22 29.80 7.53
CA MET A 9 -1.20 29.00 6.83
C MET A 9 -2.39 28.69 7.73
N ASP A 10 -3.58 29.07 7.28
CA ASP A 10 -4.82 28.65 7.91
C ASP A 10 -5.05 27.15 7.68
N VAL A 11 -4.64 26.36 8.67
CA VAL A 11 -4.80 24.89 8.69
C VAL A 11 -6.24 24.44 8.56
N SER A 12 -7.23 25.29 8.90
CA SER A 12 -8.65 24.95 8.71
C SER A 12 -9.04 24.85 7.23
N LYS A 13 -8.24 25.45 6.33
CA LYS A 13 -8.45 25.38 4.88
C LYS A 13 -7.80 24.14 4.24
N VAL A 14 -6.99 23.39 4.99
CA VAL A 14 -6.33 22.18 4.49
C VAL A 14 -7.27 21.00 4.70
N ASN A 15 -7.73 20.42 3.59
CA ASN A 15 -8.57 19.22 3.60
C ASN A 15 -7.75 18.02 3.15
N ILE A 16 -7.83 16.91 3.91
CA ILE A 16 -7.22 15.64 3.55
C ILE A 16 -8.35 14.65 3.27
N TYR A 17 -8.42 14.16 2.04
CA TYR A 17 -9.38 13.14 1.63
C TYR A 17 -8.69 11.79 1.54
N LEU A 18 -9.31 10.76 2.11
CA LEU A 18 -8.93 9.36 1.88
C LEU A 18 -10.08 8.68 1.17
N ILE A 19 -9.84 8.30 -0.08
CA ILE A 19 -10.85 7.75 -0.97
C ILE A 19 -10.62 6.25 -1.13
N GLU A 20 -11.65 5.47 -0.84
CA GLU A 20 -11.64 4.02 -0.93
C GLU A 20 -12.83 3.56 -1.77
N ASN A 21 -12.57 2.64 -2.71
CA ASN A 21 -13.58 2.12 -3.60
C ASN A 21 -14.46 1.06 -2.90
N SER A 22 -13.92 0.37 -1.91
CA SER A 22 -14.67 -0.61 -1.12
C SER A 22 -15.51 0.05 0.00
N PRO A 23 -16.44 -0.71 0.61
CA PRO A 23 -17.22 -0.23 1.74
C PRO A 23 -16.38 0.06 2.99
N GLU A 24 -15.21 -0.60 3.11
CA GLU A 24 -14.41 -0.61 4.34
C GLU A 24 -12.92 -0.38 4.09
N LEU A 25 -12.30 0.42 4.96
CA LEU A 25 -10.85 0.56 4.99
C LEU A 25 -10.21 -0.74 5.48
N LEU A 26 -9.05 -1.09 4.95
CA LEU A 26 -8.33 -2.32 5.33
C LEU A 26 -9.20 -3.58 5.14
N GLY A 27 -9.84 -3.72 3.97
CA GLY A 27 -10.77 -4.80 3.65
C GLY A 27 -10.35 -6.23 4.07
N PRO A 28 -9.08 -6.64 3.96
CA PRO A 28 -8.63 -7.96 4.42
C PRO A 28 -8.59 -8.16 5.95
N MET A 29 -8.68 -7.09 6.73
CA MET A 29 -8.64 -7.11 8.20
C MET A 29 -10.03 -7.30 8.81
N SER A 30 -10.10 -7.54 10.11
CA SER A 30 -11.33 -7.74 10.87
C SER A 30 -12.20 -6.46 10.92
N PRO A 31 -13.53 -6.58 11.03
CA PRO A 31 -14.42 -5.42 11.14
C PRO A 31 -14.05 -4.45 12.28
N GLN A 32 -13.48 -4.99 13.36
CA GLN A 32 -12.99 -4.22 14.50
C GLN A 32 -11.81 -3.31 14.10
N ALA A 33 -10.86 -3.85 13.33
CA ALA A 33 -9.72 -3.10 12.82
C ALA A 33 -10.14 -2.06 11.76
N GLN A 34 -11.09 -2.42 10.88
CA GLN A 34 -11.64 -1.54 9.86
C GLN A 34 -12.29 -0.31 10.49
N GLN A 35 -13.27 -0.53 11.39
CA GLN A 35 -13.98 0.52 12.11
C GLN A 35 -13.02 1.41 12.91
N LYS A 36 -12.09 0.80 13.65
CA LYS A 36 -11.15 1.58 14.47
C LYS A 36 -10.21 2.44 13.64
N SER A 37 -9.77 1.94 12.49
CA SER A 37 -8.90 2.70 11.60
C SER A 37 -9.61 3.91 11.02
N LYS A 38 -10.87 3.75 10.64
CA LYS A 38 -11.74 4.86 10.20
C LYS A 38 -11.93 5.90 11.31
N GLU A 39 -12.22 5.49 12.54
CA GLU A 39 -12.31 6.40 13.69
C GLU A 39 -11.02 7.18 13.94
N PHE A 40 -9.86 6.52 13.81
CA PHE A 40 -8.56 7.16 13.98
C PHE A 40 -8.31 8.24 12.93
N LEU A 41 -8.66 7.97 11.66
CA LEU A 41 -8.53 8.92 10.56
C LEU A 41 -9.47 10.13 10.74
N ILE A 42 -10.74 9.88 11.06
CA ILE A 42 -11.73 10.95 11.27
C ILE A 42 -11.30 11.86 12.43
N LYS A 43 -10.82 11.28 13.54
CA LYS A 43 -10.29 12.05 14.69
C LYS A 43 -9.05 12.87 14.35
N MET A 44 -8.35 12.55 13.26
CA MET A 44 -7.22 13.31 12.74
C MET A 44 -7.63 14.37 11.71
N GLY A 45 -8.93 14.54 11.45
CA GLY A 45 -9.45 15.50 10.47
C GLY A 45 -9.45 14.98 9.02
N VAL A 46 -9.21 13.69 8.81
CA VAL A 46 -9.27 13.08 7.47
C VAL A 46 -10.72 12.82 7.08
N GLN A 47 -11.10 13.29 5.90
CA GLN A 47 -12.39 13.02 5.29
C GLN A 47 -12.33 11.66 4.57
N VAL A 48 -12.87 10.63 5.21
CA VAL A 48 -12.88 9.26 4.66
C VAL A 48 -14.11 9.07 3.77
N MET A 49 -13.88 8.71 2.51
CA MET A 49 -14.90 8.47 1.50
C MET A 49 -14.83 7.01 1.03
N ASN A 50 -15.57 6.12 1.70
CA ASN A 50 -15.81 4.74 1.26
C ASN A 50 -16.79 4.71 0.08
N ASP A 51 -16.91 3.55 -0.58
CA ASP A 51 -17.80 3.34 -1.73
C ASP A 51 -17.62 4.45 -2.79
N THR A 52 -16.37 4.86 -2.99
CA THR A 52 -16.05 5.99 -3.86
C THR A 52 -14.95 5.58 -4.83
N ARG A 53 -15.33 5.46 -6.10
CA ARG A 53 -14.38 5.15 -7.16
C ARG A 53 -13.83 6.43 -7.78
N VAL A 54 -12.51 6.54 -7.83
CA VAL A 54 -11.83 7.58 -8.62
C VAL A 54 -11.78 7.14 -10.09
N LEU A 55 -12.17 8.04 -10.99
CA LEU A 55 -12.13 7.84 -12.44
C LEU A 55 -10.85 8.38 -13.07
N GLY A 56 -10.31 9.48 -12.54
CA GLY A 56 -9.12 10.12 -13.08
C GLY A 56 -8.72 11.37 -12.32
N TYR A 57 -7.52 11.87 -12.63
CA TYR A 57 -6.98 13.12 -12.12
C TYR A 57 -6.27 13.84 -13.28
N ASP A 58 -6.66 15.08 -13.53
CA ASP A 58 -6.13 15.89 -14.64
C ASP A 58 -4.98 16.83 -14.22
N GLY A 59 -4.57 16.79 -12.94
CA GLY A 59 -3.59 17.71 -12.35
C GLY A 59 -4.21 18.79 -11.45
N HIS A 60 -5.53 18.98 -11.50
CA HIS A 60 -6.26 19.96 -10.69
C HIS A 60 -7.54 19.41 -10.07
N THR A 61 -8.20 18.49 -10.77
CA THR A 61 -9.53 17.97 -10.46
C THR A 61 -9.50 16.45 -10.40
N LEU A 62 -9.93 15.92 -9.27
CA LEU A 62 -10.13 14.49 -9.05
C LEU A 62 -11.57 14.11 -9.42
N SER A 63 -11.74 13.33 -10.47
CA SER A 63 -13.04 12.88 -10.97
C SER A 63 -13.49 11.59 -10.27
N LEU A 64 -14.75 11.51 -9.83
CA LEU A 64 -15.32 10.39 -9.09
C LEU A 64 -16.51 9.78 -9.84
N GLN A 65 -16.76 8.47 -9.67
CA GLN A 65 -17.73 7.73 -10.50
C GLN A 65 -19.18 8.16 -10.31
N ASP A 66 -19.57 8.63 -9.12
CA ASP A 66 -20.96 9.02 -8.81
C ASP A 66 -21.02 10.14 -7.75
N LYS A 67 -19.98 10.96 -7.65
CA LYS A 67 -19.86 12.03 -6.65
C LYS A 67 -19.29 13.29 -7.29
N ALA A 68 -19.52 14.44 -6.64
CA ALA A 68 -18.95 15.70 -7.09
C ALA A 68 -17.41 15.59 -7.18
N PRO A 69 -16.79 16.16 -8.23
CA PRO A 69 -15.35 16.17 -8.35
C PRO A 69 -14.71 16.98 -7.22
N ILE A 70 -13.48 16.63 -6.86
CA ILE A 70 -12.73 17.30 -5.78
C ILE A 70 -11.57 18.06 -6.40
N LEU A 71 -11.50 19.37 -6.15
CA LEU A 71 -10.32 20.16 -6.48
C LEU A 71 -9.17 19.73 -5.56
N SER A 72 -8.05 19.32 -6.14
CA SER A 72 -6.88 18.90 -5.40
C SER A 72 -5.61 19.38 -6.07
N SER A 73 -4.71 19.96 -5.29
CA SER A 73 -3.36 20.31 -5.74
C SER A 73 -2.41 19.11 -5.68
N THR A 74 -2.74 18.09 -4.88
CA THR A 74 -1.86 16.94 -4.62
C THR A 74 -2.69 15.66 -4.52
N VAL A 75 -2.36 14.68 -5.37
CA VAL A 75 -2.97 13.36 -5.33
C VAL A 75 -1.87 12.32 -5.10
N ILE A 76 -2.06 11.48 -4.08
CA ILE A 76 -1.19 10.34 -3.80
C ILE A 76 -1.97 9.08 -4.18
N TRP A 77 -1.51 8.38 -5.21
CA TRP A 77 -2.16 7.18 -5.70
C TRP A 77 -1.51 5.93 -5.09
N SER A 78 -2.21 5.28 -4.16
CA SER A 78 -1.75 4.06 -3.48
C SER A 78 -2.63 2.85 -3.75
N ALA A 79 -3.48 2.88 -4.78
CA ALA A 79 -4.47 1.85 -5.07
C ALA A 79 -4.15 1.10 -6.37
N GLY A 80 -4.44 -0.20 -6.40
CA GLY A 80 -4.39 -1.02 -7.61
C GLY A 80 -2.97 -1.27 -8.14
N VAL A 81 -2.47 -2.48 -7.90
CA VAL A 81 -1.27 -2.99 -8.58
C VAL A 81 -1.72 -3.88 -9.73
N LYS A 82 -1.06 -3.77 -10.88
CA LYS A 82 -1.26 -4.65 -12.04
C LYS A 82 0.06 -5.33 -12.37
N GLY A 83 0.02 -6.65 -12.55
CA GLY A 83 1.15 -7.41 -13.04
C GLY A 83 1.48 -7.05 -14.48
N VAL A 84 2.78 -7.02 -14.78
CA VAL A 84 3.29 -6.85 -16.14
C VAL A 84 3.41 -8.22 -16.77
N VAL A 85 2.67 -8.45 -17.87
CA VAL A 85 2.81 -9.67 -18.66
C VAL A 85 4.00 -9.48 -19.61
N LEU A 86 4.97 -10.38 -19.50
CA LEU A 86 6.17 -10.33 -20.32
C LEU A 86 5.89 -10.89 -21.72
N PRO A 87 6.40 -10.27 -22.79
CA PRO A 87 6.38 -10.86 -24.13
C PRO A 87 7.03 -12.24 -24.13
N GLY A 88 6.43 -13.19 -24.87
CA GLY A 88 6.93 -14.58 -24.97
C GLY A 88 6.37 -15.55 -23.93
N LEU A 89 5.45 -15.10 -23.05
CA LEU A 89 4.69 -15.97 -22.15
C LEU A 89 3.32 -16.36 -22.73
N ASP A 90 3.26 -16.66 -24.04
CA ASP A 90 1.98 -16.82 -24.76
C ASP A 90 1.16 -18.06 -24.33
N GLN A 91 1.83 -19.08 -23.76
CA GLN A 91 1.17 -20.27 -23.20
C GLN A 91 0.69 -20.07 -21.75
N ALA A 92 1.01 -18.93 -21.12
CA ALA A 92 0.63 -18.67 -19.74
C ALA A 92 -0.82 -18.19 -19.65
N GLU A 93 -1.58 -18.79 -18.74
CA GLU A 93 -2.92 -18.28 -18.40
C GLU A 93 -2.76 -17.02 -17.52
N VAL A 94 -3.14 -15.86 -18.05
CA VAL A 94 -3.15 -14.58 -17.32
C VAL A 94 -4.51 -14.37 -16.68
N VAL A 95 -4.52 -14.20 -15.36
CA VAL A 95 -5.75 -14.02 -14.55
C VAL A 95 -5.92 -12.57 -14.10
N ARG A 96 -6.97 -12.30 -13.32
CA ARG A 96 -7.32 -10.98 -12.80
C ARG A 96 -6.10 -10.26 -12.22
N GLY A 97 -5.95 -8.98 -12.59
CA GLY A 97 -4.84 -8.14 -12.15
C GLY A 97 -3.55 -8.33 -12.94
N GLY A 98 -3.57 -9.07 -14.06
CA GLY A 98 -2.37 -9.30 -14.88
C GLY A 98 -1.39 -10.28 -14.25
N ARG A 99 -1.88 -11.21 -13.44
CA ARG A 99 -1.07 -12.21 -12.74
C ARG A 99 -1.00 -13.49 -13.58
N LEU A 100 0.13 -14.18 -13.52
CA LEU A 100 0.33 -15.49 -14.15
C LEU A 100 -0.26 -16.57 -13.26
N LYS A 101 -1.12 -17.42 -13.82
CA LYS A 101 -1.61 -18.60 -13.11
C LYS A 101 -0.48 -19.60 -12.94
N THR A 102 -0.34 -20.11 -11.72
CA THR A 102 0.63 -21.16 -11.41
C THR A 102 -0.04 -22.33 -10.72
N ASP A 103 0.58 -23.50 -10.80
CA ASP A 103 0.21 -24.62 -9.95
C ASP A 103 0.68 -24.44 -8.49
N THR A 104 0.41 -25.42 -7.64
CA THR A 104 0.86 -25.43 -6.23
C THR A 104 2.37 -25.54 -6.04
N GLN A 105 3.14 -25.76 -7.10
CA GLN A 105 4.60 -25.82 -7.10
C GLN A 105 5.23 -24.52 -7.65
N ASN A 106 4.41 -23.49 -7.90
CA ASN A 106 4.78 -22.22 -8.50
C ASN A 106 5.16 -22.30 -9.99
N LEU A 107 4.88 -23.43 -10.67
CA LEU A 107 5.11 -23.58 -12.11
C LEU A 107 4.01 -22.84 -12.88
N VAL A 108 4.41 -22.02 -13.85
CA VAL A 108 3.46 -21.29 -14.70
C VAL A 108 2.72 -22.28 -15.59
N VAL A 109 1.39 -22.19 -15.59
CA VAL A 109 0.54 -23.04 -16.44
C VAL A 109 0.97 -22.89 -17.91
N GLY A 110 1.12 -24.00 -18.61
CA GLY A 110 1.58 -24.04 -20.00
C GLY A 110 3.09 -24.21 -20.16
N TYR A 111 3.89 -24.06 -19.10
CA TYR A 111 5.35 -24.21 -19.16
C TYR A 111 5.85 -25.34 -18.26
N GLN A 112 7.03 -25.88 -18.57
CA GLN A 112 7.67 -26.95 -17.78
C GLN A 112 8.88 -26.47 -16.96
N ASN A 113 9.34 -25.24 -17.20
CA ASN A 113 10.57 -24.70 -16.64
C ASN A 113 10.48 -23.20 -16.25
N ILE A 114 9.28 -22.62 -16.28
CA ILE A 114 9.05 -21.22 -15.90
C ILE A 114 8.26 -21.19 -14.61
N TYR A 115 8.80 -20.49 -13.61
CA TYR A 115 8.17 -20.35 -12.29
C TYR A 115 7.84 -18.89 -12.00
N ALA A 116 6.75 -18.66 -11.28
CA ALA A 116 6.37 -17.33 -10.81
C ALA A 116 6.02 -17.34 -9.32
N ILE A 117 6.47 -16.31 -8.60
CA ILE A 117 6.24 -16.09 -7.17
C ILE A 117 5.91 -14.63 -6.90
N GLY A 118 5.37 -14.34 -5.71
CA GLY A 118 4.98 -13.01 -5.27
C GLY A 118 3.75 -12.49 -6.01
N ASP A 119 3.67 -11.17 -6.14
CA ASP A 119 2.47 -10.47 -6.61
C ASP A 119 2.08 -10.85 -8.05
N VAL A 120 3.06 -11.24 -8.88
CA VAL A 120 2.86 -11.66 -10.27
C VAL A 120 2.30 -13.07 -10.41
N ALA A 121 2.30 -13.89 -9.35
CA ALA A 121 1.84 -15.27 -9.40
C ALA A 121 0.48 -15.44 -8.74
N ALA A 122 -0.37 -16.29 -9.32
CA ALA A 122 -1.67 -16.64 -8.79
C ALA A 122 -1.84 -18.17 -8.77
N ILE A 123 -1.69 -18.77 -7.58
CA ILE A 123 -2.11 -20.15 -7.33
C ILE A 123 -3.60 -20.10 -7.04
N ILE A 124 -4.42 -20.67 -7.91
CA ILE A 124 -5.89 -20.65 -7.77
C ILE A 124 -6.38 -22.06 -7.44
N ASP A 125 -7.03 -22.20 -6.29
CA ASP A 125 -7.71 -23.41 -5.85
C ASP A 125 -9.02 -23.06 -5.12
N GLU A 126 -9.73 -24.07 -4.60
CA GLU A 126 -10.98 -23.89 -3.86
C GLU A 126 -10.81 -22.99 -2.61
N ALA A 127 -9.66 -23.03 -1.96
CA ALA A 127 -9.36 -22.22 -0.78
C ALA A 127 -8.92 -20.79 -1.13
N THR A 128 -8.36 -20.60 -2.33
CA THR A 128 -7.81 -19.33 -2.83
C THR A 128 -8.29 -19.03 -4.25
N PRO A 129 -9.61 -18.81 -4.45
CA PRO A 129 -10.19 -18.62 -5.79
C PRO A 129 -9.68 -17.36 -6.50
N ASN A 130 -9.16 -16.38 -5.75
CA ASN A 130 -8.55 -15.16 -6.28
C ASN A 130 -7.01 -15.16 -6.18
N GLY A 131 -6.41 -16.29 -5.84
CA GLY A 131 -5.01 -16.43 -5.51
C GLY A 131 -4.63 -15.87 -4.14
N HIS A 132 -3.36 -16.03 -3.81
CA HIS A 132 -2.77 -15.54 -2.57
C HIS A 132 -2.74 -14.01 -2.51
N PRO A 133 -2.78 -13.42 -1.31
CA PRO A 133 -2.67 -11.96 -1.14
C PRO A 133 -1.32 -11.44 -1.65
N GLY A 134 -1.33 -10.29 -2.33
CA GLY A 134 -0.14 -9.57 -2.79
C GLY A 134 0.56 -8.86 -1.64
N VAL A 135 1.19 -9.65 -0.75
CA VAL A 135 1.87 -9.15 0.45
C VAL A 135 3.25 -9.77 0.57
N ALA A 136 4.20 -9.00 1.12
CA ALA A 136 5.59 -9.45 1.27
C ALA A 136 5.74 -10.82 1.99
N PRO A 137 4.98 -11.14 3.06
CA PRO A 137 5.06 -12.47 3.68
C PRO A 137 4.71 -13.63 2.75
N ALA A 138 3.76 -13.44 1.83
CA ALA A 138 3.39 -14.47 0.85
C ALA A 138 4.53 -14.68 -0.15
N ALA A 139 5.09 -13.59 -0.69
CA ALA A 139 6.23 -13.64 -1.60
C ALA A 139 7.47 -14.29 -0.96
N ILE A 140 7.77 -13.95 0.31
CA ILE A 140 8.88 -14.55 1.06
C ILE A 140 8.66 -16.05 1.29
N GLN A 141 7.45 -16.46 1.65
CA GLN A 141 7.13 -17.89 1.83
C GLN A 141 7.24 -18.65 0.51
N GLN A 142 6.73 -18.08 -0.60
CA GLN A 142 6.87 -18.68 -1.92
C GLN A 142 8.32 -18.76 -2.37
N GLY A 143 9.15 -17.76 -2.07
CA GLY A 143 10.58 -17.79 -2.36
C GLY A 143 11.31 -18.95 -1.68
N HIS A 144 11.08 -19.15 -0.37
CA HIS A 144 11.66 -20.28 0.36
C HIS A 144 11.14 -21.63 -0.17
N HIS A 145 9.84 -21.71 -0.45
CA HIS A 145 9.21 -22.92 -0.98
C HIS A 145 9.77 -23.30 -2.35
N LEU A 146 9.82 -22.35 -3.29
CA LEU A 146 10.35 -22.58 -4.62
C LEU A 146 11.83 -22.96 -4.58
N ALA A 147 12.64 -22.29 -3.74
CA ALA A 147 14.05 -22.65 -3.58
C ALA A 147 14.23 -24.11 -3.15
N LYS A 148 13.40 -24.60 -2.22
CA LYS A 148 13.41 -26.00 -1.79
C LYS A 148 13.00 -26.95 -2.93
N ASN A 149 11.95 -26.61 -3.69
CA ASN A 149 11.54 -27.41 -4.84
C ASN A 149 12.59 -27.45 -5.94
N LEU A 150 13.30 -26.36 -6.23
CA LEU A 150 14.40 -26.35 -7.20
C LEU A 150 15.55 -27.29 -6.79
N ILE A 151 15.87 -27.36 -5.49
CA ILE A 151 16.82 -28.35 -4.96
C ILE A 151 16.28 -29.77 -5.15
N ASN A 152 15.00 -30.00 -4.83
CA ASN A 152 14.38 -31.32 -5.02
C ASN A 152 14.38 -31.77 -6.49
N ILE A 153 14.15 -30.86 -7.45
CA ILE A 153 14.28 -31.15 -8.89
C ILE A 153 15.70 -31.63 -9.21
N LYS A 154 16.71 -30.89 -8.74
CA LYS A 154 18.12 -31.25 -8.96
C LYS A 154 18.48 -32.63 -8.37
N GLU A 155 17.89 -32.97 -7.23
CA GLU A 155 18.16 -34.21 -6.50
C GLU A 155 17.19 -35.37 -6.86
N ASN A 156 16.31 -35.18 -7.85
CA ASN A 156 15.26 -36.14 -8.21
C ASN A 156 14.36 -36.56 -7.01
N LYS A 157 14.06 -35.62 -6.12
CA LYS A 157 13.16 -35.80 -4.97
C LYS A 157 11.74 -35.32 -5.29
N PRO A 158 10.71 -35.85 -4.60
CA PRO A 158 9.35 -35.35 -4.73
C PRO A 158 9.23 -33.84 -4.41
N LEU A 159 8.39 -33.15 -5.17
CA LEU A 159 8.13 -31.73 -4.99
C LEU A 159 7.05 -31.48 -3.93
N GLU A 160 7.21 -30.40 -3.18
CA GLU A 160 6.27 -29.98 -2.15
C GLU A 160 5.22 -29.02 -2.72
N LYS A 161 4.03 -29.04 -2.11
CA LYS A 161 2.95 -28.11 -2.45
C LYS A 161 3.02 -26.88 -1.56
N PHE A 162 2.89 -25.71 -2.16
CA PHE A 162 2.84 -24.45 -1.46
C PHE A 162 1.54 -24.32 -0.68
N LYS A 163 1.65 -23.96 0.61
CA LYS A 163 0.51 -23.57 1.44
C LYS A 163 0.88 -22.30 2.19
N TYR A 164 0.16 -21.22 1.91
CA TYR A 164 0.38 -19.96 2.61
C TYR A 164 -0.05 -20.06 4.07
N PHE A 165 0.85 -19.65 4.95
CA PHE A 165 0.55 -19.47 6.36
C PHE A 165 0.42 -17.97 6.67
N ASP A 166 -0.80 -17.52 6.91
CA ASP A 166 -1.06 -16.15 7.30
C ASP A 166 -0.61 -15.91 8.75
N LYS A 167 0.38 -15.03 8.92
CA LYS A 167 0.93 -14.65 10.23
C LYS A 167 0.09 -13.57 10.92
N GLY A 168 -0.95 -13.08 10.27
CA GLY A 168 -1.74 -11.94 10.70
C GLY A 168 -1.33 -10.65 9.99
N SER A 169 -2.15 -9.62 10.21
CA SER A 169 -2.04 -8.32 9.57
C SER A 169 -1.96 -7.21 10.62
N MET A 170 -1.18 -6.18 10.32
CA MET A 170 -1.04 -5.01 11.17
C MET A 170 -1.00 -3.76 10.30
N ALA A 171 -1.70 -2.71 10.72
CA ALA A 171 -1.70 -1.43 10.01
C ALA A 171 -1.51 -0.28 10.99
N THR A 172 -0.65 0.67 10.63
CA THR A 172 -0.47 1.93 11.36
C THR A 172 -1.23 3.04 10.64
N VAL A 173 -2.12 3.71 11.37
CA VAL A 173 -2.85 4.88 10.88
C VAL A 173 -2.08 6.16 11.19
N GLY A 174 -1.39 6.18 12.33
CA GLY A 174 -0.58 7.32 12.72
C GLY A 174 0.11 7.09 14.05
N ARG A 175 0.64 8.17 14.61
CA ARG A 175 1.32 8.17 15.91
C ARG A 175 0.42 7.61 17.01
N ASN A 176 0.89 6.58 17.72
CA ASN A 176 0.14 5.86 18.76
C ASN A 176 -1.19 5.22 18.29
N LYS A 177 -1.38 5.06 16.97
CA LYS A 177 -2.63 4.56 16.38
C LYS A 177 -2.31 3.45 15.39
N ALA A 178 -2.43 2.21 15.85
CA ALA A 178 -2.34 1.04 15.01
C ALA A 178 -3.47 0.05 15.32
N VAL A 179 -3.66 -0.90 14.42
CA VAL A 179 -4.56 -2.04 14.55
C VAL A 179 -3.77 -3.32 14.24
N VAL A 180 -4.03 -4.37 15.01
CA VAL A 180 -3.34 -5.67 14.91
C VAL A 180 -4.40 -6.77 14.90
N ASP A 181 -4.32 -7.63 13.89
CA ASP A 181 -5.13 -8.85 13.76
C ASP A 181 -4.21 -10.06 13.59
N ILE A 182 -4.09 -10.89 14.61
CA ILE A 182 -3.27 -12.10 14.59
C ILE A 182 -4.14 -13.28 15.03
N GLY A 183 -4.67 -14.02 14.06
CA GLY A 183 -5.59 -15.13 14.31
C GLY A 183 -6.82 -14.67 15.10
N LYS A 184 -6.92 -15.13 16.36
CA LYS A 184 -8.02 -14.75 17.28
C LYS A 184 -7.71 -13.51 18.13
N ILE A 185 -6.46 -13.06 18.17
CA ILE A 185 -6.03 -11.92 18.97
C ILE A 185 -6.15 -10.66 18.13
N ARG A 186 -6.93 -9.69 18.62
CA ARG A 186 -7.20 -8.42 17.93
C ARG A 186 -7.16 -7.28 18.92
N PHE A 187 -6.39 -6.25 18.62
CA PHE A 187 -6.25 -5.09 19.50
C PHE A 187 -5.78 -3.83 18.74
N GLN A 188 -5.92 -2.68 19.38
CA GLN A 188 -5.77 -1.38 18.75
C GLN A 188 -5.12 -0.33 19.67
N GLY A 189 -4.73 0.80 19.08
CA GLY A 189 -4.23 1.97 19.79
C GLY A 189 -2.73 1.90 20.06
N VAL A 190 -2.33 2.37 21.24
CA VAL A 190 -0.91 2.55 21.59
C VAL A 190 -0.19 1.21 21.73
N PHE A 191 -0.84 0.22 22.35
CA PHE A 191 -0.24 -1.11 22.52
C PHE A 191 -0.05 -1.81 21.17
N ALA A 192 -1.06 -1.74 20.29
CA ALA A 192 -0.95 -2.17 18.89
C ALA A 192 0.21 -1.49 18.15
N TRP A 193 0.42 -0.19 18.41
CA TRP A 193 1.50 0.57 17.82
C TRP A 193 2.88 0.11 18.32
N PHE A 194 3.02 -0.21 19.61
CA PHE A 194 4.24 -0.82 20.15
C PHE A 194 4.51 -2.21 19.57
N THR A 195 3.49 -3.06 19.43
CA THR A 195 3.64 -4.38 18.80
C THR A 195 4.10 -4.25 17.36
N TRP A 196 3.48 -3.36 16.59
CA TRP A 196 3.89 -3.09 15.21
C TRP A 196 5.35 -2.65 15.13
N MET A 197 5.76 -1.71 15.99
CA MET A 197 7.14 -1.22 16.04
C MET A 197 8.13 -2.35 16.39
N PHE A 198 7.79 -3.19 17.36
CA PHE A 198 8.62 -4.32 17.76
C PHE A 198 8.81 -5.32 16.61
N VAL A 199 7.74 -5.71 15.94
CA VAL A 199 7.82 -6.66 14.81
C VAL A 199 8.61 -6.06 13.66
N HIS A 200 8.34 -4.80 13.30
CA HIS A 200 9.04 -4.12 12.21
C HIS A 200 10.56 -4.01 12.48
N LEU A 201 10.95 -3.78 13.73
CA LEU A 201 12.35 -3.76 14.15
C LEU A 201 13.01 -5.14 14.01
N MET A 202 12.28 -6.20 14.38
CA MET A 202 12.77 -7.57 14.24
C MET A 202 12.93 -8.00 12.77
N THR A 203 12.09 -7.51 11.87
CA THR A 203 12.17 -7.85 10.43
C THR A 203 13.24 -7.09 9.65
N LEU A 204 13.81 -6.01 10.19
CA LEU A 204 14.95 -5.32 9.55
C LEU A 204 16.17 -6.27 9.44
N VAL A 205 16.86 -6.26 8.31
CA VAL A 205 18.04 -7.10 8.09
C VAL A 205 19.28 -6.38 8.68
N GLY A 206 20.06 -7.09 9.52
CA GLY A 206 21.28 -6.57 10.13
C GLY A 206 21.13 -6.24 11.63
N PHE A 207 21.69 -7.10 12.49
CA PHE A 207 21.54 -7.00 13.95
C PHE A 207 22.25 -5.77 14.57
N ARG A 208 23.30 -5.24 13.93
CA ARG A 208 24.17 -4.21 14.55
C ARG A 208 23.59 -2.80 14.61
N ASN A 209 22.65 -2.43 13.73
CA ASN A 209 22.12 -1.05 13.69
C ASN A 209 20.68 -0.89 14.22
N LYS A 210 20.01 -1.97 14.63
CA LYS A 210 18.60 -1.92 15.05
C LYS A 210 18.38 -1.09 16.31
N ILE A 211 19.23 -1.23 17.32
CA ILE A 211 19.08 -0.47 18.58
C ILE A 211 19.31 1.02 18.33
N ILE A 212 20.29 1.39 17.49
CA ILE A 212 20.54 2.79 17.16
C ILE A 212 19.39 3.37 16.33
N VAL A 213 18.86 2.62 15.35
CA VAL A 213 17.65 3.02 14.61
C VAL A 213 16.46 3.16 15.54
N PHE A 214 16.27 2.22 16.47
CA PHE A 214 15.21 2.28 17.49
C PHE A 214 15.35 3.49 18.40
N VAL A 215 16.55 3.74 18.95
CA VAL A 215 16.82 4.88 19.83
C VAL A 215 16.69 6.20 19.06
N ASN A 216 17.21 6.30 17.84
CA ASN A 216 17.04 7.50 17.01
C ASN A 216 15.58 7.72 16.62
N TRP A 217 14.82 6.65 16.38
CA TRP A 217 13.40 6.75 16.07
C TRP A 217 12.59 7.15 17.30
N VAL A 218 12.85 6.55 18.46
CA VAL A 218 12.28 6.95 19.76
C VAL A 218 12.68 8.39 20.10
N TRP A 219 13.92 8.79 19.85
CA TRP A 219 14.41 10.15 20.10
C TRP A 219 13.74 11.17 19.17
N SER A 220 13.71 10.93 17.85
CA SER A 220 12.98 11.78 16.89
C SER A 220 11.47 11.80 17.16
N TYR A 221 10.94 10.71 17.71
CA TYR A 221 9.56 10.61 18.17
C TYR A 221 9.33 11.55 19.36
N PHE A 222 10.16 11.52 20.41
CA PHE A 222 9.99 12.38 21.59
C PHE A 222 10.42 13.84 21.35
N SER A 223 11.43 14.10 20.53
CA SER A 223 12.03 15.42 20.39
C SER A 223 11.27 16.38 19.47
N TYR A 224 10.21 15.93 18.77
CA TYR A 224 9.54 16.70 17.72
C TYR A 224 10.47 17.17 16.57
N ASP A 225 11.75 16.80 16.60
CA ASP A 225 12.80 17.39 15.79
C ASP A 225 13.18 16.40 14.70
N ARG A 226 12.79 16.72 13.47
CA ARG A 226 13.45 16.20 12.28
C ARG A 226 14.33 17.33 11.79
N GLY A 227 15.64 17.16 11.97
CA GLY A 227 16.66 18.18 11.78
C GLY A 227 16.44 19.11 10.59
N THR A 228 16.65 20.39 10.84
CA THR A 228 16.90 21.49 9.90
C THR A 228 16.40 21.24 8.47
N ARG A 229 15.08 21.31 8.29
CA ARG A 229 14.48 21.44 6.96
C ARG A 229 14.74 22.84 6.45
N LEU A 230 15.66 22.98 5.50
CA LEU A 230 15.91 24.23 4.81
C LEU A 230 14.75 24.48 3.82
N ILE A 231 13.75 25.25 4.25
CA ILE A 231 12.68 25.72 3.37
C ILE A 231 13.27 26.82 2.49
N ILE A 232 13.81 26.43 1.32
CA ILE A 232 14.18 27.39 0.28
C ILE A 232 12.86 27.91 -0.29
N ARG A 233 12.45 29.10 0.15
CA ARG A 233 11.39 29.86 -0.53
C ARG A 233 11.91 30.16 -1.93
N THR A 234 11.39 29.47 -2.95
CA THR A 234 11.50 29.96 -4.33
C THR A 234 10.91 31.36 -4.35
N PHE A 235 11.75 32.36 -4.61
CA PHE A 235 11.34 33.74 -4.83
C PHE A 235 10.37 33.71 -6.02
N ALA A 236 9.08 33.77 -5.75
CA ALA A 236 8.08 33.89 -6.79
C ALA A 236 8.25 35.29 -7.38
N LYS A 237 8.87 35.37 -8.55
CA LYS A 237 8.88 36.56 -9.39
C LYS A 237 7.42 36.85 -9.74
N ASP A 238 6.86 37.84 -9.06
CA ASP A 238 5.59 38.52 -9.28
C ASP A 238 4.40 37.64 -9.76
N ARG A 239 3.48 37.34 -8.84
CA ARG A 239 2.20 36.64 -9.13
C ARG A 239 1.15 37.59 -9.74
N SER A 240 1.56 38.59 -10.51
CA SER A 240 0.68 39.50 -11.25
C SER A 240 0.22 38.94 -12.60
N VAL A 241 0.71 37.76 -13.00
CA VAL A 241 0.31 37.09 -14.25
C VAL A 241 -0.88 36.16 -13.99
N ASP A 242 -2.06 36.55 -14.49
CA ASP A 242 -3.25 35.71 -14.53
C ASP A 242 -3.11 34.68 -15.66
N TYR A 243 -2.67 33.46 -15.32
CA TYR A 243 -2.54 32.34 -16.26
C TYR A 243 -3.90 31.83 -16.80
N ARG A 244 -5.03 32.42 -16.39
CA ARG A 244 -6.35 32.15 -16.97
C ARG A 244 -6.53 32.75 -18.38
N ALA A 245 -5.65 33.65 -18.80
CA ALA A 245 -5.76 34.34 -20.09
C ALA A 245 -5.26 33.53 -21.30
N GLU A 246 -4.58 32.40 -21.10
CA GLU A 246 -3.96 31.62 -22.18
C GLU A 246 -4.47 30.18 -22.26
N VAL A 247 -5.79 29.98 -22.19
CA VAL A 247 -6.39 28.73 -22.68
C VAL A 247 -6.80 28.97 -24.14
N PRO A 248 -6.12 28.37 -25.15
CA PRO A 248 -6.64 28.38 -26.51
C PRO A 248 -7.97 27.63 -26.51
N SER A 249 -9.01 28.26 -27.02
CA SER A 249 -10.32 27.64 -27.24
C SER A 249 -10.14 26.32 -27.99
N VAL A 250 -10.58 25.22 -27.37
CA VAL A 250 -10.69 23.92 -28.02
C VAL A 250 -11.61 24.09 -29.23
N LYS A 251 -11.07 23.92 -30.44
CA LYS A 251 -11.88 23.85 -31.65
C LYS A 251 -12.72 22.58 -31.58
N GLU A 252 -14.03 22.73 -31.66
CA GLU A 252 -14.95 21.63 -31.93
C GLU A 252 -14.53 20.96 -33.25
N VAL A 253 -14.39 19.64 -33.22
CA VAL A 253 -14.22 18.81 -34.42
C VAL A 253 -15.52 18.05 -34.59
N HIS A 254 -16.20 18.35 -35.70
CA HIS A 254 -17.36 17.62 -36.22
C HIS A 254 -17.02 16.17 -36.56
#